data_AF-A0A9X6VT45-F1
#
_entry.id   AF-A0A9X6VT45-F1
#
_cell.length_a   1.000
_cell.length_b   1.000
_cell.length_c   1.000
_cell.angle_alpha   90.00
_cell.angle_beta   90.00
_cell.angle_gamma   90.00
#
_symmetry.space_group_name_H-M   'P 1'
#
loop_
_entity.id
_entity.type
_entity.pdbx_description
1 polymer ?
#
loop_
_entity_poly.entity_id
_entity_poly.type
_entity_poly.pdbx_seq_one_letter_code
_entity_poly.pdbx_strand_id
1 'polypeptide(L)'
;MAITYANFKAYNKELQFVEHSQFKKLIPELEELYNVEEDFKFFYPKNLFNQNQWEFIIFLKDGFLTITESKNGFRYEQFYCKLVSKSLYRSEHNNSDLHLKLVFDNGAELILQSSADSNSDWIKDYAKAIQEFYKTITR
;
A
#
# COMPACT_ATOMS: atom_id res chain seq x y z
N MET A 1 10.62 -8.89 5.46
CA MET A 1 10.57 -7.55 6.08
C MET A 1 9.40 -6.82 5.42
N ALA A 2 8.48 -6.19 6.15
CA ALA A 2 7.31 -5.54 5.51
C ALA A 2 7.77 -4.42 4.55
N ILE A 3 7.03 -4.21 3.46
CA ILE A 3 7.38 -3.19 2.46
C ILE A 3 6.90 -1.83 2.97
N THR A 4 7.83 -1.08 3.55
CA THR A 4 7.59 0.30 4.00
C THR A 4 7.88 1.29 2.88
N TYR A 5 7.41 2.53 3.02
CA TYR A 5 7.77 3.59 2.08
C TYR A 5 9.30 3.81 2.01
N ALA A 6 10.00 3.68 3.14
CA ALA A 6 11.47 3.77 3.17
C ALA A 6 12.13 2.65 2.34
N ASN A 7 11.64 1.41 2.46
CA ASN A 7 12.13 0.27 1.66
C ASN A 7 11.87 0.52 0.17
N PHE A 8 10.66 0.99 -0.18
CA PHE A 8 10.33 1.36 -1.56
C PHE A 8 11.29 2.41 -2.13
N LYS A 9 11.59 3.48 -1.36
CA LYS A 9 12.58 4.50 -1.76
C LYS A 9 13.97 3.90 -1.97
N ALA A 10 14.42 3.01 -1.09
CA ALA A 10 15.72 2.34 -1.21
C ALA A 10 15.80 1.46 -2.47
N TYR A 11 14.79 0.61 -2.71
CA TYR A 11 14.73 -0.25 -3.89
C TYR A 11 14.71 0.55 -5.21
N ASN A 12 14.04 1.70 -5.24
CA ASN A 12 14.04 2.56 -6.41
C ASN A 12 15.42 3.21 -6.67
N LYS A 13 16.19 3.52 -5.62
CA LYS A 13 17.58 4.01 -5.76
C LYS A 13 18.52 2.94 -6.30
N GLU A 14 18.33 1.69 -5.88
CA GLU A 14 19.10 0.52 -6.36
C GLU A 14 18.70 0.06 -7.77
N LEU A 15 17.79 0.78 -8.44
CA LEU A 15 17.26 0.44 -9.78
C LEU A 15 16.59 -0.94 -9.82
N GLN A 16 16.08 -1.47 -8.70
CA GLN A 16 15.38 -2.76 -8.71
C GLN A 16 14.06 -2.70 -9.49
N PHE A 17 13.55 -1.51 -9.76
CA PHE A 17 12.34 -1.25 -10.55
C PHE A 17 12.67 -0.59 -11.90
N VAL A 18 13.64 -1.11 -12.67
CA VAL A 18 14.02 -0.54 -13.99
C VAL A 18 12.79 -0.32 -14.88
N GLU A 19 11.83 -1.24 -14.83
CA GLU A 19 10.57 -1.21 -15.58
C GLU A 19 9.59 -0.10 -15.12
N HIS A 20 9.75 0.42 -13.90
CA HIS A 20 8.95 1.50 -13.33
C HIS A 20 9.76 2.76 -13.07
N SER A 21 10.53 3.19 -14.08
CA SER A 21 11.31 4.44 -14.03
C SER A 21 10.51 5.68 -13.61
N GLN A 22 9.18 5.66 -13.80
CA GLN A 22 8.25 6.70 -13.37
C GLN A 22 8.29 6.96 -11.85
N PHE A 23 8.58 5.95 -11.03
CA PHE A 23 8.66 6.12 -9.57
C PHE A 23 9.79 7.07 -9.12
N LYS A 24 10.79 7.32 -9.96
CA LYS A 24 11.82 8.34 -9.70
C LYS A 24 11.25 9.75 -9.65
N LYS A 25 10.12 10.01 -10.31
CA LYS A 25 9.40 11.29 -10.25
C LYS A 25 8.37 11.31 -9.12
N LEU A 26 7.72 10.18 -8.87
CA LEU A 26 6.71 10.05 -7.82
C LEU A 26 7.26 10.35 -6.41
N ILE A 27 8.45 9.85 -6.09
CA ILE A 27 9.04 10.04 -4.75
C ILE A 27 9.24 11.52 -4.40
N PRO A 28 9.93 12.34 -5.23
CA PRO A 28 10.09 13.75 -4.93
C PRO A 28 8.76 14.51 -4.94
N GLU A 29 7.80 14.16 -5.81
CA GLU A 29 6.45 14.76 -5.79
C GLU A 29 5.76 14.51 -4.43
N LEU A 30 5.85 13.30 -3.88
CA LEU A 30 5.27 12.99 -2.57
C LEU A 30 5.97 13.71 -1.42
N GLU A 31 7.29 13.86 -1.50
CA GLU A 31 8.08 14.59 -0.49
C GLU A 31 7.86 16.11 -0.55
N GLU A 32 7.42 16.65 -1.69
CA GLU A 32 6.99 18.04 -1.81
C GLU A 32 5.58 18.26 -1.25
N LEU A 33 4.68 17.31 -1.45
CA LEU A 33 3.27 17.42 -1.05
C LEU A 33 3.02 17.06 0.42
N TYR A 34 3.83 16.18 1.01
CA TYR A 34 3.59 15.62 2.34
C TYR A 34 4.87 15.56 3.18
N ASN A 35 4.74 15.74 4.50
CA ASN A 35 5.82 15.40 5.41
C ASN A 35 5.81 13.89 5.64
N VAL A 36 6.49 13.15 4.77
CA VAL A 36 6.51 11.68 4.76
C VAL A 36 6.78 11.06 6.14
N GLU A 37 7.67 11.63 6.94
CA GLU A 37 8.03 11.05 8.25
C GLU A 37 6.92 11.18 9.29
N GLU A 38 6.14 12.26 9.21
CA GLU A 38 5.08 12.56 10.17
C GLU A 38 3.70 12.08 9.69
N ASP A 39 3.42 12.24 8.39
CA ASP A 39 2.10 12.03 7.81
C ASP A 39 1.85 10.56 7.48
N PHE A 40 2.86 9.82 7.01
CA PHE A 40 2.65 8.46 6.50
C PHE A 40 2.65 7.46 7.66
N LYS A 41 1.46 6.98 8.02
CA LYS A 41 1.28 6.00 9.10
C LYS A 41 1.47 4.57 8.62
N PHE A 42 1.10 4.30 7.38
CA PHE A 42 1.30 3.00 6.76
C PHE A 42 1.39 3.13 5.24
N PHE A 43 2.19 2.29 4.60
CA PHE A 43 2.33 2.24 3.15
C PHE A 43 2.09 0.81 2.68
N TYR A 44 1.25 0.68 1.65
CA TYR A 44 0.94 -0.60 1.04
C TYR A 44 0.95 -0.47 -0.48
N PRO A 45 1.98 -1.00 -1.17
CA PRO A 45 2.00 -0.98 -2.62
C PRO A 45 1.30 -2.22 -3.16
N LYS A 46 0.15 -2.08 -3.79
CA LYS A 46 -0.50 -3.17 -4.52
C LYS A 46 0.18 -3.40 -5.86
N ASN A 47 0.27 -4.67 -6.23
CA ASN A 47 0.69 -5.13 -7.56
C ASN A 47 2.08 -4.63 -7.99
N LEU A 48 2.94 -4.26 -7.05
CA LEU A 48 4.27 -3.72 -7.36
C LEU A 48 5.21 -4.75 -8.00
N PHE A 49 4.96 -6.05 -7.76
CA PHE A 49 5.82 -7.14 -8.21
C PHE A 49 5.10 -8.14 -9.12
N ASN A 50 3.93 -7.79 -9.65
CA ASN A 50 3.19 -8.63 -10.57
C ASN A 50 2.77 -7.82 -11.82
N GLN A 51 2.07 -8.46 -12.77
CA GLN A 51 1.71 -7.85 -14.05
C GLN A 51 0.42 -7.00 -14.00
N ASN A 52 -0.22 -6.89 -12.83
CA ASN A 52 -1.42 -6.09 -12.69
C ASN A 52 -1.07 -4.61 -12.57
N GLN A 53 -2.07 -3.74 -12.75
CA GLN A 53 -1.87 -2.31 -12.53
C GLN A 53 -1.53 -2.04 -11.06
N TRP A 54 -0.42 -1.34 -10.83
CA TRP A 54 0.02 -0.95 -9.51
C TRP A 54 -0.87 0.14 -8.92
N GLU A 55 -1.05 0.09 -7.61
CA GLU A 55 -1.77 1.09 -6.82
C GLU A 55 -1.05 1.25 -5.49
N PHE A 56 -0.71 2.47 -5.10
CA PHE A 56 -0.14 2.72 -3.79
C PHE A 56 -1.21 3.25 -2.86
N ILE A 57 -1.30 2.63 -1.69
CA ILE A 57 -2.19 3.06 -0.62
C ILE A 57 -1.32 3.56 0.53
N ILE A 58 -1.45 4.84 0.85
CA ILE A 58 -0.77 5.47 1.99
C ILE A 58 -1.83 5.86 3.01
N PHE A 59 -1.74 5.29 4.20
CA PHE A 59 -2.59 5.70 5.31
C PHE A 59 -2.00 6.91 6.01
N LEU A 60 -2.83 7.92 6.17
CA LEU A 60 -2.54 9.18 6.82
C LEU A 60 -3.29 9.22 8.16
N LYS A 61 -3.10 10.29 8.95
CA LYS A 61 -3.81 10.45 10.23
C LYS A 61 -5.33 10.50 10.06
N ASP A 62 -5.80 11.21 9.03
CA ASP A 62 -7.23 11.53 8.84
C ASP A 62 -7.83 10.82 7.62
N GLY A 63 -7.29 9.66 7.25
CA GLY A 63 -7.80 8.83 6.17
C GLY A 63 -6.69 8.17 5.36
N PHE A 64 -6.84 8.10 4.04
CA PHE A 64 -5.84 7.48 3.17
C PHE A 64 -5.73 8.19 1.82
N LEU A 65 -4.57 8.05 1.20
CA LEU A 65 -4.23 8.49 -0.14
C LEU A 65 -4.06 7.25 -1.02
N THR A 66 -4.69 7.27 -2.18
CA THR A 66 -4.42 6.29 -3.25
C THR A 66 -3.66 6.98 -4.37
N ILE A 67 -2.70 6.26 -4.96
CA ILE A 67 -1.91 6.73 -6.08
C ILE A 67 -1.94 5.65 -7.15
N THR A 68 -2.36 6.05 -8.35
CA THR A 68 -2.46 5.15 -9.51
C THR A 68 -1.84 5.80 -10.74
N GLU A 69 -1.51 4.97 -11.72
CA GLU A 69 -1.09 5.44 -13.03
C GLU A 69 -2.25 6.10 -13.78
N SER A 70 -1.97 7.24 -14.41
CA SER A 70 -2.87 7.96 -15.31
C SER A 70 -2.15 8.21 -16.64
N LYS A 71 -2.90 8.49 -17.71
CA LYS A 71 -2.37 8.60 -19.09
C LYS A 71 -1.12 9.49 -19.22
N ASN A 72 -1.01 10.54 -18.40
CA ASN A 72 0.07 11.51 -18.44
C ASN A 72 0.77 11.72 -17.08
N GLY A 73 0.76 10.74 -16.18
CA GLY A 73 1.41 10.85 -14.87
C GLY A 73 0.71 10.06 -13.78
N PHE A 74 0.61 10.66 -12.60
CA PHE A 74 0.00 10.03 -11.43
C PHE A 74 -1.35 10.67 -11.10
N ARG A 75 -2.32 9.85 -10.70
CA ARG A 75 -3.56 10.31 -10.07
C ARG A 75 -3.42 10.12 -8.57
N TYR A 76 -3.58 11.20 -7.84
CA TYR A 76 -3.59 11.24 -6.38
C TYR A 76 -5.03 11.44 -5.92
N GLU A 77 -5.55 10.52 -5.11
CA GLU A 77 -6.88 10.68 -4.51
C GLU A 77 -6.80 10.50 -3.01
N GLN A 78 -7.05 11.58 -2.28
CA GLN A 78 -7.09 11.59 -0.83
C GLN A 78 -8.54 11.50 -0.34
N PHE A 79 -8.77 10.53 0.54
CA PHE A 79 -10.05 10.29 1.19
C PHE A 79 -9.92 10.67 2.67
N TYR A 80 -10.71 11.66 3.10
CA TYR A 80 -10.85 11.99 4.51
C TYR A 80 -11.94 11.13 5.12
N CYS A 81 -11.57 10.22 6.02
CA CYS A 81 -12.49 9.23 6.58
C CYS A 81 -11.90 8.55 7.81
N LYS A 82 -12.78 7.93 8.61
CA LYS A 82 -12.40 7.15 9.79
C LYS A 82 -12.70 5.67 9.59
N LEU A 83 -11.86 4.82 10.15
CA LEU A 83 -12.05 3.38 10.10
C LEU A 83 -13.28 3.00 10.96
N VAL A 84 -14.28 2.39 10.34
CA VAL A 84 -15.48 1.88 11.04
C VAL A 84 -15.28 0.44 11.46
N SER A 85 -14.77 -0.40 10.56
CA SER A 85 -14.54 -1.81 10.85
C SER A 85 -13.39 -2.37 10.04
N LYS A 86 -12.80 -3.46 10.56
CA LYS A 86 -11.76 -4.22 9.89
C LYS A 86 -11.99 -5.71 10.11
N SER A 87 -11.72 -6.52 9.11
CA SER A 87 -11.80 -7.98 9.19
C SER A 87 -10.60 -8.59 8.49
N LEU A 88 -9.96 -9.56 9.15
CA LEU A 88 -8.83 -10.31 8.62
C LEU A 88 -9.26 -11.75 8.37
N TYR A 89 -9.14 -12.19 7.12
CA TYR A 89 -9.30 -13.57 6.71
C TYR A 89 -7.93 -14.20 6.42
N ARG A 90 -7.80 -15.48 6.74
CA ARG A 90 -6.62 -16.30 6.47
C ARG A 90 -7.06 -17.60 5.83
N SER A 91 -6.41 -17.98 4.74
CA SER A 91 -6.63 -19.29 4.12
C SER A 91 -6.14 -20.41 5.03
N GLU A 92 -6.93 -21.48 5.16
CA GLU A 92 -6.55 -22.68 5.93
C GLU A 92 -5.35 -23.41 5.32
N HIS A 93 -5.20 -23.35 3.99
CA HIS A 93 -4.18 -24.10 3.26
C HIS A 93 -2.89 -23.30 3.03
N ASN A 94 -2.98 -21.97 3.05
CA ASN A 94 -1.82 -21.10 2.86
C ASN A 94 -1.80 -19.99 3.91
N ASN A 95 -0.93 -20.17 4.90
CA ASN A 95 -0.72 -19.22 5.99
C ASN A 95 -0.25 -17.83 5.56
N SER A 96 0.26 -17.70 4.34
CA SER A 96 0.70 -16.45 3.72
C SER A 96 -0.38 -15.81 2.84
N ASP A 97 -1.53 -16.45 2.66
CA ASP A 97 -2.68 -15.86 1.97
C ASP A 97 -3.60 -15.20 3.01
N LEU A 98 -3.47 -13.88 3.12
CA LEU A 98 -4.16 -13.03 4.09
C LEU A 98 -4.93 -11.95 3.37
N HIS A 99 -6.20 -11.82 3.72
CA HIS A 99 -7.09 -10.82 3.15
C HIS A 99 -7.58 -9.91 4.27
N LEU A 100 -7.27 -8.62 4.16
CA LEU A 100 -7.74 -7.60 5.09
C LEU A 100 -8.75 -6.71 4.37
N LYS A 101 -9.98 -6.71 4.89
CA LYS A 101 -11.01 -5.76 4.49
C LYS A 101 -11.13 -4.66 5.53
N LEU A 102 -11.14 -3.42 5.09
CA LEU A 102 -11.35 -2.21 5.88
C LEU A 102 -12.57 -1.48 5.34
N VAL A 103 -13.44 -1.03 6.25
CA VAL A 103 -14.65 -0.26 5.92
C VAL A 103 -14.57 1.08 6.64
N PHE A 104 -14.83 2.15 5.92
CA PHE A 104 -14.76 3.53 6.40
C PHE A 104 -16.14 4.18 6.53
N ASP A 105 -16.22 5.27 7.28
CA ASP A 105 -17.47 5.98 7.58
C ASP A 105 -18.09 6.70 6.38
N ASN A 106 -17.26 7.04 5.39
CA ASN A 106 -17.71 7.56 4.09
C ASN A 106 -18.25 6.48 3.14
N GLY A 107 -18.32 5.22 3.58
CA GLY A 107 -18.76 4.08 2.78
C GLY A 107 -17.68 3.49 1.87
N ALA A 108 -16.46 4.03 1.87
CA ALA A 108 -15.34 3.43 1.15
C ALA A 108 -14.94 2.08 1.77
N GLU A 109 -14.46 1.19 0.93
CA GLU A 109 -13.90 -0.10 1.35
C GLU A 109 -12.51 -0.27 0.73
N LEU A 110 -11.56 -0.76 1.51
CA LEU A 110 -10.26 -1.20 1.03
C LEU A 110 -10.08 -2.67 1.30
N ILE A 111 -9.61 -3.39 0.28
CA ILE A 111 -9.33 -4.82 0.35
C ILE A 111 -7.85 -5.00 0.00
N LEU A 112 -7.07 -5.49 0.96
CA LEU A 112 -5.66 -5.85 0.80
C LEU A 112 -5.55 -7.37 0.80
N GLN A 113 -4.88 -7.95 -0.20
CA GLN A 113 -4.76 -9.39 -0.38
C GLN A 113 -3.33 -9.75 -0.71
N SER A 114 -2.64 -10.45 0.20
CA SER A 114 -1.22 -10.74 0.00
C SER A 114 -0.94 -11.54 -1.27
N SER A 115 -1.80 -12.49 -1.64
CA SER A 115 -1.61 -13.31 -2.85
C SER A 115 -1.95 -12.59 -4.15
N ALA A 116 -2.98 -11.74 -4.13
CA ALA A 116 -3.45 -11.02 -5.32
C ALA A 116 -2.61 -9.76 -5.59
N ASP A 117 -2.16 -9.09 -4.53
CA ASP A 117 -1.41 -7.83 -4.60
C ASP A 117 0.10 -8.05 -4.77
N SER A 118 0.60 -9.29 -4.78
CA SER A 118 2.02 -9.60 -4.96
C SER A 118 2.25 -10.76 -5.93
N ASN A 119 3.47 -11.31 -5.96
CA ASN A 119 3.82 -12.57 -6.61
C ASN A 119 4.24 -13.63 -5.56
N SER A 120 4.67 -14.81 -6.01
CA SER A 120 5.09 -15.94 -5.15
C SER A 120 6.25 -15.61 -4.21
N ASP A 121 7.15 -14.73 -4.62
CA ASP A 121 8.38 -14.42 -3.89
C ASP A 121 8.10 -13.40 -2.76
N TRP A 122 7.11 -12.53 -2.95
CA TRP A 122 6.79 -11.43 -2.04
C TRP A 122 5.56 -11.67 -1.17
N ILE A 123 4.80 -12.75 -1.39
CA ILE A 123 3.54 -13.03 -0.67
C ILE A 123 3.72 -13.03 0.86
N LYS A 124 4.85 -13.53 1.37
CA LYS A 124 5.14 -13.56 2.82
C LYS A 124 5.33 -12.17 3.39
N ASP A 125 5.97 -11.28 2.66
CA ASP A 125 6.23 -9.90 3.07
C ASP A 125 4.94 -9.07 3.06
N TYR A 126 4.10 -9.26 2.03
CA TYR A 126 2.76 -8.66 1.97
C TYR A 126 1.87 -9.19 3.11
N ALA A 127 1.89 -10.49 3.37
CA ALA A 127 1.15 -11.09 4.48
C ALA A 127 1.58 -10.48 5.82
N LYS A 128 2.89 -10.32 6.05
CA LYS A 128 3.42 -9.70 7.26
C LYS A 128 2.97 -8.24 7.38
N ALA A 129 3.04 -7.47 6.29
CA ALA A 129 2.57 -6.09 6.25
C ALA A 129 1.08 -5.99 6.60
N ILE A 130 0.23 -6.86 6.02
CA ILE A 130 -1.20 -6.94 6.36
C ILE A 130 -1.42 -7.24 7.85
N GLN A 131 -0.68 -8.21 8.42
CA GLN A 131 -0.81 -8.55 9.84
C GLN A 131 -0.39 -7.41 10.77
N GLU A 132 0.72 -6.76 10.46
CA GLU A 132 1.19 -5.60 11.21
C GLU A 132 0.16 -4.48 11.15
N PHE A 133 -0.34 -4.19 9.95
CA PHE A 133 -1.33 -3.14 9.75
C PHE A 133 -2.64 -3.43 10.48
N TYR A 134 -3.15 -4.66 10.41
CA TYR A 134 -4.33 -5.06 11.16
C TYR A 134 -4.17 -4.84 12.66
N LYS A 135 -2.96 -5.01 13.22
CA LYS A 135 -2.70 -4.77 14.65
C LYS A 135 -2.63 -3.29 14.99
N THR A 136 -2.03 -2.47 14.13
CA THR A 136 -1.72 -1.07 14.43
C THR A 136 -2.81 -0.10 14.02
N ILE A 137 -3.59 -0.39 12.99
CA ILE A 137 -4.65 0.51 12.54
C ILE A 137 -5.77 0.57 13.59
N THR A 138 -6.10 1.76 14.05
CA THR A 138 -7.17 2.02 15.01
C THR A 138 -8.31 2.79 14.36
N ARG A 139 -9.45 2.82 15.05
CA ARG A 139 -10.58 3.68 14.72
C ARG A 139 -10.28 5.15 15.02
#